data_AF-A0A915D2V9-F1
#
_entry.id   AF-A0A915D2V9-F1
#
_cell.length_a   1.000
_cell.length_b   1.000
_cell.length_c   1.000
_cell.angle_alpha   90.00
_cell.angle_beta   90.00
_cell.angle_gamma   90.00
#
_symmetry.space_group_name_H-M   'P 1'
#
loop_
_entity.id
_entity.type
_entity.pdbx_description
1 polymer ?
#
loop_
_entity_poly.entity_id
_entity_poly.type
_entity_poly.pdbx_seq_one_letter_code
_entity_poly.pdbx_strand_id
1 'polypeptide(L)'
;MDSDGYVPLITIVGFPKVQLLTNDIALISRILQNSKEVELDATGLKVRTKRNWERWLPSSQTAQLEAAEQNEKPQIDKAEPQMSRSQRRLAAQCQNF
;
A
#
# COMPACT_ATOMS: atom_id res chain seq x y z
N MET A 1 17.97 3.07 -1.20
CA MET A 1 16.54 2.96 -0.84
C MET A 1 16.40 1.64 -0.13
N ASP A 2 15.86 1.68 1.07
CA ASP A 2 15.77 0.52 1.95
C ASP A 2 14.51 -0.30 1.61
N SER A 3 14.34 -1.48 2.24
CA SER A 3 13.18 -2.36 2.05
C SER A 3 11.84 -1.67 2.32
N ASP A 4 11.83 -0.73 3.26
CA ASP A 4 10.63 0.03 3.65
C ASP A 4 10.38 1.24 2.74
N GLY A 5 11.16 1.37 1.66
CA GLY A 5 11.04 2.45 0.67
C GLY A 5 11.67 3.78 1.09
N TYR A 6 12.40 3.82 2.21
CA TYR A 6 13.06 5.03 2.68
C TYR A 6 14.38 5.29 1.94
N VAL A 7 14.68 6.57 1.75
CA VAL A 7 15.92 7.08 1.15
C VAL A 7 16.62 8.00 2.15
N PRO A 8 17.93 7.86 2.37
CA PRO A 8 18.68 8.78 3.22
C PRO A 8 18.61 10.24 2.74
N LEU A 9 18.41 11.17 3.66
CA LEU A 9 18.32 12.61 3.34
C LEU A 9 19.61 13.13 2.70
N ILE A 10 20.76 12.57 3.09
CA ILE A 10 22.07 12.91 2.51
C ILE A 10 22.10 12.68 0.99
N THR A 11 21.36 11.69 0.48
CA THR A 11 21.28 11.42 -0.95
C THR A 11 20.58 12.57 -1.69
N ILE A 12 19.54 13.18 -1.09
CA ILE A 12 18.86 14.34 -1.66
C ILE A 12 19.78 15.57 -1.65
N VAL A 13 20.45 15.79 -0.52
CA VAL A 13 21.40 16.91 -0.35
C VAL A 13 22.58 16.79 -1.32
N GLY A 14 22.93 15.57 -1.75
CA GLY A 14 23.96 15.35 -2.77
C GLY A 14 23.56 15.73 -4.19
N PHE A 15 22.28 16.02 -4.47
CA PHE A 15 21.87 16.37 -5.83
C PHE A 15 22.31 17.81 -6.19
N PRO A 16 22.99 18.01 -7.34
CA PRO A 16 23.49 19.34 -7.72
C PRO A 16 22.41 20.43 -7.77
N LYS A 17 21.19 20.07 -8.17
CA LYS A 17 20.04 20.98 -8.19
C LYS A 17 19.62 21.42 -6.79
N VAL A 18 19.68 20.51 -5.81
CA VAL A 18 19.34 20.83 -4.41
C VAL A 18 20.42 21.72 -3.82
N GLN A 19 21.69 21.39 -4.04
CA GLN A 19 22.85 22.17 -3.56
C GLN A 19 22.88 23.60 -4.11
N LEU A 20 22.42 23.78 -5.36
CA LEU A 20 22.30 25.11 -5.97
C LEU A 20 21.24 25.98 -5.27
N LEU A 21 20.19 25.36 -4.72
CA LEU A 21 19.11 26.07 -4.04
C LEU A 21 19.44 26.30 -2.56
N THR A 22 19.99 25.30 -1.88
CA THR A 22 20.39 25.40 -0.48
C THR A 22 21.38 24.31 -0.08
N ASN A 23 22.26 24.65 0.86
CA ASN A 23 23.17 23.71 1.52
C ASN A 23 22.79 23.46 3.00
N ASP A 24 21.69 24.05 3.46
CA ASP A 24 21.22 23.89 4.84
C ASP A 24 20.33 22.64 4.97
N ILE A 25 20.90 21.59 5.56
CA ILE A 25 20.23 20.30 5.79
C ILE A 25 19.03 20.46 6.76
N ALA A 26 19.16 21.32 7.77
CA ALA A 26 18.09 21.54 8.75
C ALA A 26 16.89 22.22 8.10
N LEU A 27 17.14 23.17 7.20
CA LEU A 27 16.08 23.80 6.40
C LEU A 27 15.40 22.80 5.47
N ILE A 28 16.17 21.96 4.76
CA ILE A 28 15.62 20.91 3.89
C ILE A 28 14.70 19.99 4.69
N SER A 29 15.15 19.50 5.85
CA SER A 29 14.34 18.62 6.70
C SER A 29 13.01 19.28 7.09
N ARG A 30 13.03 20.53 7.57
CA ARG A 30 11.82 21.29 7.91
C ARG A 30 10.86 21.48 6.73
N ILE A 31 11.38 21.74 5.54
CA ILE A 31 10.54 21.91 4.33
C ILE A 31 9.90 20.57 3.95
N LEU A 32 10.66 19.48 4.00
CA LEU A 32 10.16 18.14 3.70
C LEU A 32 9.08 17.69 4.69
N GLN A 33 9.19 18.06 5.99
CA GLN A 33 8.15 17.80 6.99
C GLN A 33 6.80 18.43 6.62
N ASN A 34 6.83 19.64 6.03
CA ASN A 34 5.63 20.36 5.64
C ASN A 34 5.08 19.96 4.26
N SER A 35 5.79 19.10 3.52
CA SER A 35 5.40 18.69 2.18
C SER A 35 4.26 17.67 2.20
N LYS A 36 3.36 17.74 1.20
CA LYS A 36 2.21 16.83 1.05
C LYS A 36 2.57 15.51 0.40
N GLU A 37 3.65 15.46 -0.37
CA GLU A 37 4.02 14.29 -1.19
C GLU A 37 4.98 13.35 -0.47
N VAL A 38 5.76 13.87 0.48
CA VAL A 38 6.81 13.13 1.17
C VAL A 38 6.61 13.13 2.68
N GLU A 39 7.15 12.11 3.32
CA GLU A 39 7.22 11.95 4.76
C GLU A 39 8.65 11.65 5.18
N LEU A 40 8.96 12.03 6.42
CA LEU A 40 10.25 11.72 7.04
C LEU A 40 10.04 10.66 8.12
N ASP A 41 11.08 9.87 8.31
CA ASP A 41 11.18 8.94 9.44
C ASP A 41 11.22 9.70 10.78
N ALA A 42 10.99 9.00 11.90
CA ALA A 42 11.03 9.56 13.26
C ALA A 42 12.34 10.28 13.59
N THR A 43 13.45 9.83 12.99
CA THR A 43 14.77 10.46 13.12
C THR A 43 14.95 11.72 12.27
N GLY A 44 14.08 11.97 11.28
CA GLY A 44 14.19 13.08 10.34
C GLY A 44 15.34 12.95 9.32
N LEU A 45 16.05 11.81 9.29
CA LEU A 45 17.22 11.58 8.44
C LEU A 45 16.93 10.72 7.20
N LYS A 46 15.73 10.16 7.11
CA LYS A 46 15.27 9.37 5.97
C LYS A 46 13.95 9.92 5.46
N VAL A 47 13.76 9.89 4.15
CA VAL A 47 12.56 10.34 3.46
C VAL A 47 11.91 9.22 2.69
N ARG A 48 10.59 9.26 2.54
CA ARG A 48 9.82 8.38 1.65
C ARG A 48 8.68 9.17 1.02
N THR A 49 8.13 8.68 -0.09
CA THR A 49 6.88 9.19 -0.66
C THR A 49 5.69 8.70 0.17
N LYS A 50 4.75 9.59 0.51
CA LYS A 50 3.55 9.24 1.29
C LYS A 50 2.61 8.27 0.58
N ARG A 51 2.61 8.29 -0.77
CA ARG A 51 1.71 7.50 -1.60
C ARG A 51 2.50 6.62 -2.56
N ASN A 52 2.04 5.39 -2.77
CA ASN A 52 2.54 4.46 -3.78
C ASN A 52 4.07 4.26 -3.75
N TRP A 53 4.69 4.28 -2.56
CA TRP A 53 6.13 4.06 -2.42
C TRP A 53 6.54 2.65 -2.87
N GLU A 54 5.65 1.68 -2.71
CA GLU A 54 5.83 0.26 -3.07
C GLU A 54 6.11 0.06 -4.57
N ARG A 55 5.61 0.95 -5.42
CA ARG A 55 5.86 0.90 -6.87
C ARG A 55 7.34 1.04 -7.22
N TRP A 56 8.12 1.65 -6.32
CA TRP A 56 9.55 1.86 -6.50
C TRP A 56 10.39 0.74 -5.86
N LEU A 57 9.75 -0.25 -5.23
CA LEU A 57 10.44 -1.45 -4.79
C LEU A 57 10.75 -2.36 -5.97
N PRO A 58 11.88 -3.09 -5.95
CA PRO A 58 12.13 -4.16 -6.89
C PRO A 58 11.02 -5.22 -6.81
N SER A 59 10.62 -5.82 -7.93
CA SER A 59 9.50 -6.79 -8.02
C SER A 59 9.64 -7.97 -7.05
N SER A 60 10.88 -8.35 -6.73
CA SER A 60 11.18 -9.40 -5.73
C SER A 60 10.78 -9.03 -4.31
N GLN A 61 10.72 -7.73 -3.97
CA GLN A 61 10.27 -7.20 -2.68
C GLN A 61 8.76 -6.97 -2.65
N THR A 62 8.15 -6.54 -3.76
CA THR A 62 6.69 -6.41 -3.88
C THR A 62 5.98 -7.73 -3.62
N ALA A 63 6.49 -8.83 -4.19
CA ALA A 63 5.94 -10.18 -3.99
C ALA A 63 5.97 -10.66 -2.52
N GLN A 64 6.87 -10.13 -1.69
CA GLN A 64 7.00 -10.50 -0.28
C GLN A 64 5.99 -9.76 0.61
N LEU A 65 5.60 -8.53 0.25
CA LEU A 65 4.59 -7.74 0.95
C LEU A 65 3.18 -8.29 0.69
N GLU A 66 2.88 -8.68 -0.56
CA GLU A 66 1.60 -9.30 -0.94
C GLU A 66 1.37 -10.67 -0.26
N ALA A 67 2.45 -11.40 0.05
CA ALA A 67 2.37 -12.69 0.74
C ALA A 67 2.05 -12.56 2.24
N ALA A 68 2.31 -11.40 2.86
CA ALA A 68 2.04 -11.16 4.29
C ALA A 68 0.57 -10.80 4.56
N GLU A 69 -0.12 -10.18 3.60
CA GLU A 69 -1.51 -9.70 3.77
C GLU A 69 -2.57 -10.81 3.59
N GLN A 70 -2.18 -12.01 3.14
CA GLN A 70 -3.09 -13.16 3.00
C GLN A 70 -3.18 -14.05 4.26
N ASN A 71 -2.45 -13.73 5.34
CA ASN A 71 -2.38 -14.59 6.52
C ASN A 71 -3.34 -14.20 7.67
N GLU A 72 -4.12 -13.13 7.54
CA GLU A 72 -5.23 -12.83 8.47
C GLU A 72 -6.58 -13.18 7.83
N LYS A 73 -6.87 -14.49 7.82
CA LYS A 73 -8.21 -15.01 7.52
C LYS A 73 -8.97 -15.10 8.85
N PRO A 74 -10.04 -14.31 9.09
CA PRO A 74 -10.93 -14.61 10.21
C PRO A 74 -11.70 -15.89 9.85
N GLN A 75 -11.37 -16.97 10.56
CA GLN A 75 -12.07 -18.26 10.53
C GLN A 75 -12.91 -18.38 11.80
N ILE A 76 -14.20 -18.01 11.73
CA ILE A 76 -15.28 -18.28 12.71
C ILE A 76 -16.61 -18.14 11.92
N ASP A 77 -17.55 -19.06 11.76
CA ASP A 77 -17.73 -20.45 12.16
C ASP A 77 -18.62 -21.17 11.13
N LYS A 78 -18.41 -22.48 11.02
CA LYS A 78 -19.20 -23.41 10.20
C LYS A 78 -20.63 -23.53 10.73
N ALA A 79 -21.62 -23.14 9.94
CA ALA A 79 -22.92 -23.82 9.92
C ALA A 79 -23.64 -23.55 8.59
N GLU A 80 -23.42 -24.39 7.59
CA GLU A 80 -24.48 -24.66 6.62
C GLU A 80 -24.45 -26.14 6.23
N PRO A 81 -25.57 -26.84 6.47
CA PRO A 81 -25.99 -27.80 5.47
C PRO A 81 -27.49 -27.71 5.16
N GLN A 82 -27.74 -27.42 3.88
CA GLN A 82 -28.71 -28.11 2.98
C GLN A 82 -30.21 -27.81 3.13
N MET A 83 -30.75 -27.05 2.16
CA MET A 83 -31.95 -27.35 1.32
C MET A 83 -32.35 -26.04 0.59
N SER A 84 -32.72 -25.96 -0.69
CA SER A 84 -32.98 -26.88 -1.79
C SER A 84 -33.07 -26.00 -3.05
N ARG A 85 -32.33 -26.32 -4.14
CA ARG A 85 -32.38 -25.58 -5.43
C ARG A 85 -33.68 -25.84 -6.23
N SER A 86 -34.63 -26.57 -5.65
CA SER A 86 -35.82 -27.11 -6.33
C SER A 86 -36.99 -26.13 -6.47
N GLN A 87 -36.79 -24.81 -6.33
CA GLN A 87 -37.83 -23.81 -6.59
C GLN A 87 -37.52 -22.90 -7.78
N ARG A 88 -36.68 -23.35 -8.72
CA ARG A 88 -36.56 -22.73 -10.04
C ARG A 88 -37.01 -23.73 -11.11
N ARG A 89 -38.23 -23.51 -11.62
CA ARG A 89 -38.90 -24.20 -12.75
C ARG A 89 -39.65 -25.50 -12.41
N LEU A 90 -40.94 -25.38 -12.08
CA LEU A 90 -41.99 -26.23 -12.67
C LEU A 90 -43.39 -25.66 -12.37
N ALA A 91 -43.94 -24.89 -13.32
CA ALA A 91 -45.38 -24.77 -13.57
C ALA A 91 -45.58 -23.91 -14.84
N ALA A 92 -44.97 -24.33 -15.95
CA ALA A 92 -45.67 -24.18 -17.20
C ALA A 92 -46.73 -25.28 -17.22
N GLN A 93 -47.90 -24.94 -17.75
CA GLN A 93 -48.87 -25.90 -18.30
C GLN A 93 -49.77 -26.65 -17.29
N CYS A 94 -50.89 -26.02 -16.91
CA CYS A 94 -52.19 -26.71 -16.92
C CYS A 94 -53.19 -25.78 -17.61
N GLN A 95 -53.70 -26.27 -18.74
CA GLN A 95 -54.71 -25.67 -19.60
C GLN A 95 -56.11 -25.89 -18.97
N ASN A 96 -57.04 -25.01 -19.34
CA ASN A 96 -58.50 -25.20 -19.36
C ASN A 96 -59.22 -25.42 -18.02
N PHE A 97 -59.95 -24.39 -17.57
CA PHE A 97 -61.42 -24.42 -17.60
C PHE A 97 -61.99 -22.99 -17.71
#